data_AF-A0A3A4XS78-F1
#
_entry.id   AF-A0A3A4XS78-F1
#
_cell.length_a   1.000
_cell.length_b   1.000
_cell.length_c   1.000
_cell.angle_alpha   90.00
_cell.angle_beta   90.00
_cell.angle_gamma   90.00
#
_symmetry.space_group_name_H-M   'P 1'
#
loop_
_entity.id
_entity.type
_entity.pdbx_description
1 polymer ?
#
loop_
_entity_poly.entity_id
_entity_poly.type
_entity_poly.pdbx_seq_one_letter_code
_entity_poly.pdbx_strand_id
1 'polypeptide(L)' 'MNTSAKIPGWLEPYFWDVRIEELDLKDNGVFIIERLLNEGDQKALNWLFGVYAEKISGGGY' A
#
# COMPACT_ATOMS: atom_id res chain seq x y z
N MET A 1 2.09 -14.29 -15.24
CA MET A 1 0.75 -14.08 -14.66
C MET A 1 0.83 -12.75 -13.94
N ASN A 2 0.25 -11.69 -14.52
CA ASN A 2 0.29 -10.36 -13.90
C ASN A 2 -0.89 -10.29 -12.94
N THR A 3 -0.65 -10.68 -11.69
CA THR A 3 -1.64 -10.56 -10.62
C THR A 3 -1.74 -9.08 -10.28
N SER A 4 -2.72 -8.35 -10.81
CA SER A 4 -3.12 -7.06 -10.24
C SER A 4 -3.57 -7.33 -8.81
N ALA A 5 -2.64 -7.20 -7.86
CA ALA A 5 -2.98 -7.26 -6.46
C ALA A 5 -3.90 -6.07 -6.17
N LYS A 6 -5.06 -6.35 -5.57
CA LYS A 6 -6.01 -5.32 -5.18
C LYS A 6 -5.74 -4.90 -3.75
N ILE A 7 -6.08 -3.65 -3.42
CA ILE A 7 -6.04 -3.19 -2.04
C ILE A 7 -7.12 -3.97 -1.24
N PRO A 8 -6.77 -4.58 -0.10
CA PRO A 8 -7.74 -5.23 0.76
C PRO A 8 -8.83 -4.26 1.26
N GLY A 9 -10.09 -4.70 1.26
CA GLY A 9 -11.21 -3.86 1.71
C GLY A 9 -11.15 -3.42 3.18
N TRP A 10 -10.40 -4.12 4.04
CA TRP A 10 -10.21 -3.67 5.43
C TRP A 10 -9.35 -2.39 5.54
N LEU A 11 -8.72 -1.94 4.46
CA LEU A 11 -8.02 -0.65 4.38
C LEU A 11 -8.93 0.50 3.95
N GLU A 12 -10.17 0.24 3.54
CA GLU A 12 -11.15 1.27 3.13
C GLU A 12 -11.29 2.45 4.10
N PRO A 13 -11.24 2.27 5.44
CA PRO A 13 -11.27 3.42 6.36
C PRO A 13 -10.14 4.43 6.15
N TYR A 14 -8.98 4.02 5.63
CA TYR A 14 -7.85 4.92 5.33
C TYR A 14 -8.00 5.67 4.00
N PHE A 15 -8.96 5.26 3.17
CA PHE A 15 -9.23 5.81 1.83
C PHE A 15 -10.63 6.42 1.73
N TRP A 16 -11.14 6.97 2.83
CA TRP A 16 -12.51 7.49 2.96
C TRP A 16 -12.89 8.60 1.95
N ASP A 17 -11.91 9.26 1.34
CA ASP A 17 -12.07 10.34 0.38
C ASP A 17 -11.99 9.89 -1.10
N VAL A 18 -11.73 8.61 -1.36
CA VAL A 18 -11.56 8.05 -2.70
C VAL A 18 -12.27 6.70 -2.85
N ARG A 19 -12.48 6.25 -4.09
CA ARG A 19 -12.99 4.90 -4.37
C ARG A 19 -11.82 3.92 -4.34
N ILE A 20 -11.74 3.10 -3.29
CA ILE A 20 -10.62 2.15 -3.10
C ILE A 20 -10.52 1.14 -4.26
N GLU A 21 -11.62 0.84 -4.94
CA GLU A 21 -11.68 -0.08 -6.07
C GLU A 21 -11.04 0.49 -7.35
N GLU A 22 -10.92 1.82 -7.43
CA GLU A 22 -10.30 2.52 -8.56
C GLU A 22 -8.78 2.71 -8.37
N LEU A 23 -8.25 2.38 -7.19
CA LEU A 23 -6.83 2.49 -6.90
C LEU A 23 -6.05 1.30 -7.47
N ASP A 24 -5.06 1.62 -8.30
CA ASP A 24 -4.07 0.67 -8.80
C ASP A 24 -2.78 0.75 -7.97
N LEU A 25 -2.25 -0.40 -7.55
CA LEU A 25 -1.06 -0.45 -6.68
C LEU A 25 0.18 0.17 -7.33
N LYS A 26 0.27 0.19 -8.65
CA LYS A 26 1.41 0.73 -9.39
C LYS A 26 1.18 2.21 -9.71
N ASP A 27 0.06 2.53 -10.34
CA ASP A 27 -0.20 3.90 -10.83
C ASP A 27 -0.51 4.86 -9.67
N ASN A 28 -1.13 4.37 -8.59
CA ASN A 28 -1.40 5.14 -7.37
C ASN A 28 -0.44 4.81 -6.22
N GLY A 29 0.69 4.14 -6.49
CA GLY A 29 1.57 3.62 -5.44
C GLY A 29 2.06 4.68 -4.44
N VAL A 30 2.49 5.85 -4.93
CA VAL A 30 2.93 6.96 -4.05
C VAL A 30 1.80 7.40 -3.12
N PHE A 31 0.60 7.61 -3.65
CA PHE A 31 -0.57 8.01 -2.87
C PHE A 31 -0.93 6.96 -1.80
N ILE A 32 -0.92 5.68 -2.16
CA ILE A 32 -1.20 4.57 -1.24
C ILE A 32 -0.16 4.51 -0.11
N ILE A 33 1.13 4.64 -0.47
CA ILE A 33 2.23 4.66 0.50
C ILE A 33 2.08 5.83 1.47
N GLU A 34 1.93 7.05 0.96
CA GLU A 34 1.80 8.25 1.79
C GLU A 34 0.57 8.16 2.70
N ARG A 35 -0.56 7.68 2.17
CA ARG A 35 -1.79 7.54 2.95
C ARG A 35 -1.62 6.59 4.14
N LEU A 36 -1.06 5.40 3.89
CA LEU A 36 -0.87 4.41 4.95
C LEU A 36 0.25 4.77 5.92
N LEU A 37 1.27 5.52 5.48
CA LEU A 37 2.31 6.03 6.38
C LEU A 37 1.79 7.13 7.33
N ASN A 38 0.86 7.97 6.88
CA ASN A 38 0.30 9.05 7.68
C ASN A 38 -0.84 8.60 8.59
N GLU A 39 -1.75 7.75 8.07
CA GLU A 39 -3.02 7.44 8.72
C GLU A 39 -3.13 5.96 9.17
N GLY A 40 -2.24 5.09 8.70
CA GLY A 40 -2.32 3.65 8.89
C GLY A 40 -1.91 3.18 10.28
N ASP A 41 -2.55 2.11 10.74
CA ASP A 41 -2.12 1.36 11.93
C ASP A 41 -0.99 0.36 11.63
N GLN A 42 -0.50 -0.32 12.66
CA GLN A 42 0.55 -1.34 12.51
C GLN A 42 0.19 -2.43 11.48
N LYS A 43 -1.10 -2.80 11.39
CA LYS A 43 -1.56 -3.81 10.45
C LYS A 43 -1.51 -3.28 9.01
N ALA A 44 -1.92 -2.03 8.79
CA ALA A 44 -1.82 -1.34 7.51
C ALA A 44 -0.37 -1.21 7.04
N LEU A 45 0.54 -0.81 7.94
CA LEU A 45 1.97 -0.71 7.64
C LEU A 45 2.59 -2.06 7.30
N ASN A 46 2.23 -3.13 8.02
CA ASN A 46 2.71 -4.48 7.69
C ASN A 46 2.27 -4.92 6.29
N TRP A 47 1.03 -4.61 5.90
CA TRP A 47 0.56 -4.86 4.54
C TRP A 47 1.31 -4.01 3.51
N LEU A 48 1.49 -2.71 3.80
CA LEU A 48 2.20 -1.77 2.94
C LEU A 48 3.61 -2.28 2.62
N PHE A 49 4.38 -2.65 3.65
CA PHE A 49 5.72 -3.18 3.45
C PHE A 49 5.70 -4.55 2.76
N GLY A 50 4.69 -5.39 2.99
CA GLY A 50 4.53 -6.64 2.23
C GLY A 50 4.29 -6.43 0.74
N VAL A 51 3.69 -5.31 0.35
CA VAL A 51 3.34 -4.97 -1.04
C VAL A 51 4.46 -4.21 -1.75
N TYR A 52 5.08 -3.25 -1.06
CA TYR A 52 6.02 -2.30 -1.67
C TYR A 52 7.49 -2.53 -1.28
N ALA A 53 7.81 -3.44 -0.36
CA ALA A 53 9.20 -3.76 -0.03
C ALA A 53 9.82 -4.67 -1.11
N GLU A 54 10.04 -4.12 -2.30
CA GLU A 54 11.07 -4.60 -3.20
C GLU A 54 12.31 -3.71 -3.06
N LYS A 55 13.39 -4.30 -2.52
CA LYS A 55 14.74 -3.76 -2.22
C LYS A 55 14.91 -2.84 -0.99
N ILE A 56 14.97 -3.45 0.20
CA ILE A 56 16.03 -3.10 1.19
C ILE A 56 16.80 -4.38 1.57
N SER A 57 17.21 -5.15 0.56
CA SER A 57 18.14 -6.28 0.71
C SER A 57 19.36 -6.01 -0.16
N GLY A 58 20.18 -5.04 0.24
CA GLY A 58 21.39 -4.67 -0.51
C GLY A 58 22.02 -3.39 -0.01
N GLY A 59 22.74 -3.47 1.10
CA GLY A 59 23.55 -2.35 1.60
C GLY A 59 23.72 -2.43 3.10
N GLY A 60 24.56 -3.36 3.56
CA GLY A 60 25.14 -3.26 4.88
C GLY A 60 25.89 -1.93 4.99
N TYR A 61 25.62 -1.21 6.08
CA TYR A 61 26.59 -0.36 6.73
C TYR A 61 27.09 -1.13 7.96
#